data_AF-A0A0R1RR92-F1
#
_entry.id   AF-A0A0R1RR92-F1
#
_cell.length_a   1.000
_cell.length_b   1.000
_cell.length_c   1.000
_cell.angle_alpha   90.00
_cell.angle_beta   90.00
_cell.angle_gamma   90.00
#
_symmetry.space_group_name_H-M   'P 1'
#
loop_
_entity.id
_entity.type
_entity.pdbx_description
1 polymer ?
#
loop_
_entity_poly.entity_id
_entity_poly.type
_entity_poly.pdbx_seq_one_letter_code
_entity_poly.pdbx_strand_id
1 'polypeptide(L)'
;MTKFVDIHHEPNKMLTLPDDFVEVARDLRPRNHKTVTVIRYQRAGKIIPNNAHVTVIFGNDGRLLSYNNFSIDSDAPLPRGEEALQIAQQTFESIDPNFARHLRFMRIDKQTRTFTDGGRTVQTPILWVKFSHRNGSYNWVSVGPGGQIVEVERDSRWNYLLSRRSTEEWNFDDWVLVREGKRRQLPAPQPLG
;
A
#
# COMPACT_ATOMS: atom_id res chain seq x y z
N MET A 1 6.35 10.12 19.73
CA MET A 1 5.13 9.32 20.02
C MET A 1 4.72 8.73 18.69
N THR A 2 4.75 7.40 18.55
CA THR A 2 4.42 6.73 17.30
C THR A 2 3.05 7.19 16.78
N LYS A 3 3.02 7.76 15.57
CA LYS A 3 1.78 8.15 14.89
C LYS A 3 1.19 6.96 14.14
N PHE A 4 -0.12 7.00 13.94
CA PHE A 4 -0.87 5.96 13.21
C PHE A 4 -1.78 6.61 12.18
N VAL A 5 -2.17 5.83 11.16
CA VAL A 5 -3.21 6.24 10.22
C VAL A 5 -4.57 6.13 10.89
N ASP A 6 -5.33 7.22 10.88
CA ASP A 6 -6.70 7.23 11.38
C ASP A 6 -7.65 6.61 10.34
N ILE A 7 -8.50 5.71 10.79
CA ILE A 7 -9.60 5.12 10.02
C ILE A 7 -10.88 5.45 10.76
N HIS A 8 -11.80 6.17 10.10
CA HIS A 8 -13.03 6.66 10.73
C HIS A 8 -12.78 7.43 12.05
N HIS A 9 -11.74 8.27 12.07
CA HIS A 9 -11.30 9.07 13.23
C HIS A 9 -10.70 8.29 14.40
N GLU A 10 -10.43 6.99 14.22
CA GLU A 10 -9.78 6.15 15.22
C GLU A 10 -8.40 5.69 14.71
N PRO A 11 -7.33 5.78 15.53
CA PRO A 11 -6.00 5.39 15.11
C PRO A 11 -5.90 3.88 14.92
N ASN A 12 -5.49 3.43 13.72
CA ASN A 12 -5.21 2.03 13.47
C ASN A 12 -3.75 1.69 13.84
N LYS A 13 -3.56 1.00 14.97
CA LYS A 13 -2.24 0.68 15.53
C LYS A 13 -1.35 -0.20 14.64
N MET A 14 -1.89 -0.82 13.60
CA MET A 14 -1.11 -1.61 12.65
C MET A 14 -0.52 -0.77 11.51
N LEU A 15 -1.07 0.43 11.27
CA LEU A 15 -0.69 1.30 10.17
C LEU A 15 0.08 2.51 10.72
N THR A 16 1.40 2.37 10.81
CA THR A 16 2.26 3.38 11.42
C THR A 16 2.57 4.54 10.46
N LEU A 17 2.73 5.73 11.04
CA LEU A 17 3.30 6.89 10.37
C LEU A 17 4.59 7.29 11.12
N PRO A 18 5.71 7.54 10.42
CA PRO A 18 6.90 8.08 11.05
C PRO A 18 6.60 9.42 11.75
N ASP A 19 7.20 9.64 12.93
CA ASP A 19 6.90 10.80 13.77
C ASP A 19 7.24 12.13 13.08
N ASP A 20 8.27 12.13 12.24
CA ASP A 20 8.77 13.27 11.46
C ASP A 20 8.04 13.49 10.12
N PHE A 21 7.06 12.63 9.79
CA PHE A 21 6.26 12.79 8.58
C PHE A 21 5.07 13.71 8.85
N VAL A 22 4.80 14.56 7.85
CA VAL A 22 3.67 15.49 7.79
C VAL A 22 2.92 15.30 6.48
N GLU A 23 1.64 15.65 6.47
CA GLU A 23 0.87 15.70 5.23
C GLU A 23 1.47 16.78 4.31
N VAL A 24 1.91 16.40 3.12
CA VAL A 24 2.49 17.32 2.13
C VAL A 24 1.64 17.46 0.87
N ALA A 25 0.70 16.54 0.65
CA ALA A 25 -0.24 16.60 -0.46
C ALA A 25 -1.54 15.86 -0.13
N ARG A 26 -2.64 16.40 -0.64
CA ARG A 26 -3.98 15.83 -0.60
C ARG A 26 -4.70 16.14 -1.90
N ASP A 27 -5.02 15.10 -2.65
CA ASP A 27 -5.68 15.21 -3.94
C ASP A 27 -6.94 14.35 -4.00
N LEU A 28 -7.89 14.78 -4.84
CA LEU A 28 -8.98 13.93 -5.31
C LEU A 28 -8.59 13.29 -6.64
N ARG A 29 -8.69 11.97 -6.73
CA ARG A 29 -8.33 11.21 -7.93
C ARG A 29 -9.41 10.20 -8.29
N PRO A 30 -9.58 9.85 -9.57
CA PRO A 30 -10.45 8.74 -9.98
C PRO A 30 -9.76 7.40 -9.70
N ARG A 31 -10.48 6.45 -9.10
CA ARG A 31 -10.05 5.06 -8.94
C ARG A 31 -11.24 4.13 -9.09
N ASN A 32 -11.16 3.16 -10.01
CA ASN A 32 -12.27 2.23 -10.30
C ASN A 32 -13.62 2.96 -10.58
N HIS A 33 -13.58 4.07 -11.35
CA HIS A 33 -14.72 4.95 -11.65
C HIS A 33 -15.35 5.67 -10.44
N LYS A 34 -14.69 5.68 -9.29
CA LYS A 34 -15.10 6.44 -8.10
C LYS A 34 -14.05 7.50 -7.76
N THR A 35 -14.47 8.57 -7.11
CA THR A 35 -13.53 9.54 -6.54
C THR A 35 -12.94 8.98 -5.25
N VAL A 36 -11.62 9.11 -5.10
CA VAL A 36 -10.86 8.75 -3.90
C VAL A 36 -10.02 9.94 -3.45
N THR A 37 -9.75 10.01 -2.15
CA THR A 37 -8.80 10.97 -1.58
C THR A 37 -7.45 10.29 -1.45
N VAL A 38 -6.40 10.89 -2.04
CA VAL A 38 -5.02 10.42 -1.95
C VAL A 38 -4.26 11.40 -1.08
N ILE A 39 -3.63 10.90 -0.02
CA ILE A 39 -2.86 11.70 0.94
C ILE A 39 -1.43 11.19 0.96
N ARG A 40 -0.46 12.08 0.81
CA ARG A 40 0.97 11.76 0.94
C ARG A 40 1.53 12.38 2.20
N TYR A 41 2.23 11.56 2.97
CA TYR A 41 3.02 11.94 4.13
C TYR A 41 4.50 11.73 3.83
N GLN A 42 5.35 12.68 4.20
CA GLN A 42 6.81 12.57 4.16
C GLN A 42 7.41 13.64 5.06
N ARG A 43 8.74 13.67 5.19
CA ARG A 43 9.42 14.81 5.83
C ARG A 43 9.07 16.11 5.11
N ALA A 44 8.91 17.18 5.88
CA ALA A 44 8.59 18.50 5.36
C ALA A 44 9.58 18.94 4.28
N GLY A 45 9.06 19.53 3.20
CA GLY A 45 9.87 19.97 2.07
C GLY A 45 9.27 19.57 0.72
N LYS A 46 10.11 19.55 -0.31
CA LYS A 46 9.69 19.22 -1.67
C LYS A 46 9.33 17.73 -1.80
N ILE A 47 8.26 17.44 -2.53
CA ILE A 47 7.94 16.07 -2.94
C ILE A 47 8.95 15.62 -3.99
N ILE A 48 9.72 14.58 -3.64
CA ILE A 48 10.68 13.93 -4.53
C ILE A 48 10.17 12.50 -4.78
N PRO A 49 9.94 12.11 -6.04
CA PRO A 49 9.52 10.76 -6.38
C PRO A 49 10.48 9.69 -5.84
N ASN A 50 9.92 8.58 -5.37
CA ASN A 50 10.61 7.42 -4.82
C ASN A 50 11.45 7.70 -3.56
N ASN A 51 11.38 8.90 -2.97
CA ASN A 51 11.92 9.14 -1.64
C ASN A 51 11.05 8.51 -0.55
N ALA A 52 11.57 8.46 0.68
CA ALA A 52 10.83 7.96 1.82
C ALA A 52 9.50 8.70 2.02
N HIS A 53 8.39 7.96 2.02
CA HIS A 53 7.05 8.51 2.13
C HIS A 53 6.03 7.45 2.57
N VAL A 54 4.88 7.91 3.06
CA VAL A 54 3.69 7.10 3.23
C VAL A 54 2.58 7.66 2.35
N THR A 55 1.92 6.82 1.55
CA THR A 55 0.73 7.20 0.79
C THR A 55 -0.49 6.45 1.31
N VAL A 56 -1.58 7.17 1.52
CA VAL A 56 -2.85 6.62 2.00
C VAL A 56 -3.95 7.01 1.01
N ILE A 57 -4.81 6.05 0.66
CA ILE A 57 -5.95 6.28 -0.23
C ILE A 57 -7.24 5.91 0.50
N PHE A 58 -8.16 6.88 0.58
CA PHE A 58 -9.49 6.69 1.13
C PHE A 58 -10.55 6.74 0.04
N GLY A 59 -11.57 5.87 0.16
CA GLY A 59 -12.82 6.02 -0.55
C GLY A 59 -13.54 7.30 -0.13
N ASN A 60 -14.45 7.80 -0.97
CA ASN A 60 -15.32 8.93 -0.61
C ASN A 60 -16.22 8.65 0.60
N ASP A 61 -16.44 7.38 0.92
CA ASP A 61 -17.14 6.86 2.09
C ASP A 61 -16.23 6.73 3.34
N GLY A 62 -14.99 7.22 3.26
CA GLY A 62 -14.04 7.27 4.37
C GLY A 62 -13.33 5.94 4.64
N ARG A 63 -13.63 4.87 3.89
CA ARG A 63 -12.96 3.58 4.07
C ARG A 63 -11.53 3.61 3.52
N LEU A 64 -10.61 2.98 4.22
CA LEU A 64 -9.24 2.82 3.74
C LEU A 64 -9.20 1.84 2.55
N LEU A 65 -8.67 2.30 1.42
CA LEU A 65 -8.48 1.51 0.20
C LEU A 65 -7.03 1.07 0.00
N SER A 66 -6.08 1.93 0.37
CA SER A 66 -4.66 1.66 0.20
C SER A 66 -3.84 2.36 1.27
N TYR A 67 -2.77 1.70 1.70
CA TYR A 67 -1.73 2.24 2.56
C TYR A 67 -0.40 1.70 2.04
N ASN A 68 0.59 2.57 1.84
CA ASN A 68 1.95 2.18 1.44
C ASN A 68 2.95 2.96 2.25
N ASN A 69 3.78 2.28 3.02
CA ASN A 69 4.83 2.86 3.82
C ASN A 69 6.20 2.51 3.21
N PHE A 70 6.69 3.43 2.38
CA PHE A 70 8.02 3.40 1.79
C PHE A 70 9.02 4.13 2.67
N SER A 71 9.05 3.85 3.97
CA SER A 71 10.07 4.38 4.88
C SER A 71 10.58 3.35 5.89
N ILE A 72 10.25 2.07 5.71
CA ILE A 72 10.64 1.00 6.63
C ILE A 72 12.07 0.57 6.30
N ASP A 73 13.00 0.95 7.15
CA ASP A 73 14.40 0.49 7.16
C ASP A 73 14.68 -0.21 8.49
N SER A 74 14.76 -1.53 8.48
CA SER A 74 14.83 -2.35 9.69
C SER A 74 15.56 -3.67 9.40
N ASP A 75 16.51 -4.01 10.27
CA ASP A 75 17.28 -5.27 10.21
C ASP A 75 16.56 -6.44 10.90
N ALA A 76 15.34 -6.23 11.39
CA ALA A 76 14.55 -7.30 12.01
C ALA A 76 14.31 -8.45 11.00
N PRO A 77 14.22 -9.71 11.46
CA PRO A 77 13.91 -10.80 10.57
C PRO A 77 12.50 -10.66 9.98
N LEU A 78 12.30 -11.18 8.76
CA LEU A 78 10.96 -11.38 8.23
C LEU A 78 10.22 -12.43 9.09
N PRO A 79 8.92 -12.25 9.34
CA PRO A 79 8.11 -13.28 9.98
C PRO A 79 8.05 -14.55 9.12
N ARG A 80 7.62 -15.66 9.72
CA ARG A 80 7.35 -16.89 8.95
C ARG A 80 6.06 -16.74 8.13
N GLY A 81 5.86 -17.59 7.13
CA GLY A 81 4.68 -17.50 6.25
C GLY A 81 3.34 -17.54 6.99
N GLU A 82 3.19 -18.44 7.96
CA GLU A 82 1.97 -18.53 8.78
C GLU A 82 1.74 -17.28 9.65
N GLU A 83 2.80 -16.74 10.22
CA GLU A 83 2.77 -15.51 11.01
C GLU A 83 2.44 -14.29 10.15
N ALA A 84 3.02 -14.20 8.94
CA ALA A 84 2.68 -13.15 7.98
C ALA A 84 1.21 -13.23 7.55
N LEU A 85 0.66 -14.44 7.37
CA LEU A 85 -0.75 -14.63 7.08
C LEU A 85 -1.64 -14.15 8.24
N GLN A 86 -1.29 -14.49 9.49
CA GLN A 86 -2.02 -14.04 10.67
C GLN A 86 -1.99 -12.51 10.80
N ILE A 87 -0.82 -11.89 10.62
CA ILE A 87 -0.65 -10.43 10.62
C ILE A 87 -1.51 -9.80 9.53
N ALA A 88 -1.52 -10.37 8.31
CA ALA A 88 -2.31 -9.86 7.20
C ALA A 88 -3.83 -9.95 7.46
N GLN A 89 -4.29 -11.06 8.05
CA GLN A 89 -5.69 -11.22 8.43
C GLN A 89 -6.09 -10.21 9.51
N GLN A 90 -5.30 -10.09 10.58
CA GLN A 90 -5.52 -9.11 11.65
C GLN A 90 -5.52 -7.68 11.11
N THR A 91 -4.65 -7.38 10.13
CA THR A 91 -4.62 -6.07 9.47
C THR A 91 -5.94 -5.77 8.79
N PHE A 92 -6.46 -6.68 7.96
CA PHE A 92 -7.75 -6.48 7.32
C PHE A 92 -8.91 -6.40 8.32
N GLU A 93 -8.90 -7.24 9.36
CA GLU A 93 -9.90 -7.20 10.42
C GLU A 93 -9.87 -5.86 11.17
N SER A 94 -8.69 -5.31 11.46
CA SER A 94 -8.55 -4.01 12.13
C SER A 94 -9.03 -2.84 11.27
N ILE A 95 -9.00 -2.98 9.94
CA ILE A 95 -9.43 -1.94 8.99
C ILE A 95 -10.94 -2.02 8.77
N ASP A 96 -11.47 -3.21 8.52
CA ASP A 96 -12.87 -3.45 8.20
C ASP A 96 -13.23 -4.94 8.43
N PRO A 97 -13.76 -5.31 9.61
CA PRO A 97 -14.12 -6.70 9.91
C PRO A 97 -15.16 -7.27 8.94
N ASN A 98 -16.08 -6.44 8.44
CA ASN A 98 -17.14 -6.88 7.55
C ASN A 98 -16.58 -7.28 6.18
N PHE A 99 -15.62 -6.52 5.67
CA PHE A 99 -14.88 -6.87 4.48
C PHE A 99 -13.97 -8.08 4.71
N ALA A 100 -13.23 -8.10 5.82
CA ALA A 100 -12.27 -9.16 6.13
C ALA A 100 -12.90 -10.56 6.13
N ARG A 101 -14.12 -10.71 6.64
CA ARG A 101 -14.89 -11.98 6.65
C ARG A 101 -15.10 -12.62 5.28
N HIS A 102 -14.94 -11.88 4.19
CA HIS A 102 -15.15 -12.35 2.83
C HIS A 102 -13.84 -12.55 2.05
N LEU A 103 -12.69 -12.36 2.70
CA LEU A 103 -11.38 -12.66 2.13
C LEU A 103 -11.11 -14.16 2.10
N ARG A 104 -10.45 -14.61 1.05
CA ARG A 104 -9.94 -15.97 0.90
C ARG A 104 -8.47 -15.90 0.54
N PHE A 105 -7.64 -16.51 1.39
CA PHE A 105 -6.20 -16.61 1.16
C PHE A 105 -5.90 -17.27 -0.19
N MET A 106 -4.89 -16.74 -0.89
CA MET A 106 -4.44 -17.27 -2.17
C MET A 106 -3.02 -17.81 -2.08
N ARG A 107 -2.05 -16.94 -1.81
CA ARG A 107 -0.63 -17.29 -1.71
C ARG A 107 0.17 -16.21 -1.01
N ILE A 108 1.42 -16.52 -0.69
CA ILE A 108 2.42 -15.57 -0.19
C ILE A 108 3.58 -15.55 -1.17
N ASP A 109 3.90 -14.37 -1.69
CA ASP A 109 5.06 -14.16 -2.55
C ASP A 109 6.15 -13.39 -1.78
N LYS A 110 7.44 -13.67 -2.05
CA LYS A 110 8.55 -12.86 -1.54
C LYS A 110 8.87 -11.76 -2.54
N GLN A 111 9.00 -10.52 -2.07
CA GLN A 111 9.40 -9.38 -2.91
C GLN A 111 10.30 -8.42 -2.14
N THR A 112 10.85 -7.44 -2.83
CA THR A 112 11.58 -6.32 -2.25
C THR A 112 10.90 -5.01 -2.64
N ARG A 113 10.83 -4.08 -1.70
CA ARG A 113 10.46 -2.69 -1.96
C ARG A 113 11.70 -1.81 -1.89
N THR A 114 11.71 -0.75 -2.67
CA THR A 114 12.86 0.14 -2.76
C THR A 114 12.40 1.58 -2.71
N PHE A 115 13.10 2.39 -1.93
CA PHE A 115 12.92 3.82 -1.84
C PHE A 115 14.27 4.50 -1.56
N THR A 116 14.32 5.81 -1.70
CA THR A 116 15.50 6.63 -1.39
C THR A 116 15.30 7.33 -0.07
N ASP A 117 16.24 7.20 0.85
CA ASP A 117 16.27 7.99 2.08
C ASP A 117 17.61 8.72 2.23
N GLY A 118 17.57 10.06 2.30
CA GLY A 118 18.78 10.88 2.42
C GLY A 118 19.79 10.67 1.27
N GLY A 119 19.33 10.26 0.09
CA GLY A 119 20.19 9.93 -1.07
C GLY A 119 20.71 8.49 -1.09
N ARG A 120 20.41 7.67 -0.06
CA ARG A 120 20.70 6.23 -0.05
C ARG A 120 19.50 5.43 -0.55
N THR A 121 19.74 4.45 -1.41
CA THR A 121 18.74 3.45 -1.77
C THR A 121 18.55 2.46 -0.62
N VAL A 122 17.33 2.38 -0.09
CA VAL A 122 16.90 1.40 0.91
C VAL A 122 16.17 0.27 0.20
N GLN A 123 16.46 -0.98 0.61
CA GLN A 123 15.79 -2.17 0.11
C GLN A 123 15.15 -2.93 1.27
N THR A 124 13.83 -3.05 1.23
CA THR A 124 13.06 -3.69 2.30
C THR A 124 12.47 -4.99 1.78
N PRO A 125 12.91 -6.17 2.28
CA PRO A 125 12.29 -7.42 1.90
C PRO A 125 10.87 -7.51 2.48
N ILE A 126 9.94 -8.15 1.78
CA ILE A 126 8.55 -8.29 2.21
C ILE A 126 7.98 -9.67 1.89
N LEU A 127 6.97 -10.06 2.66
CA LEU A 127 6.03 -11.13 2.36
C LEU A 127 4.71 -10.53 1.88
N TRP A 128 4.41 -10.76 0.61
CA TRP A 128 3.23 -10.25 -0.06
C TRP A 128 2.08 -11.27 0.03
N VAL A 129 1.23 -11.11 1.03
CA VAL A 129 0.13 -12.02 1.35
C VAL A 129 -1.11 -11.60 0.55
N LYS A 130 -1.56 -12.49 -0.35
CA LYS A 130 -2.62 -12.20 -1.31
C LYS A 130 -3.93 -12.89 -0.96
N PHE A 131 -5.01 -12.17 -1.19
CA PHE A 131 -6.38 -12.63 -0.96
C PHE A 131 -7.26 -12.33 -2.18
N SER A 132 -8.13 -13.27 -2.48
CA SER A 132 -9.33 -13.01 -3.28
C SER A 132 -10.46 -12.57 -2.34
N HIS A 133 -11.48 -11.94 -2.88
CA HIS A 133 -12.66 -11.53 -2.10
C HIS A 133 -13.94 -11.90 -2.84
N ARG A 134 -15.04 -12.13 -2.10
CA ARG A 134 -16.36 -12.50 -2.66
C ARG A 134 -16.88 -11.53 -3.72
N ASN A 135 -16.51 -10.25 -3.64
CA ASN A 135 -16.88 -9.22 -4.63
C ASN A 135 -16.03 -9.25 -5.92
N GLY A 136 -15.13 -10.23 -6.08
CA GLY A 136 -14.26 -10.39 -7.25
C GLY A 136 -12.99 -9.55 -7.24
N SER A 137 -12.73 -8.79 -6.16
CA SER A 137 -11.48 -8.03 -6.03
C SER A 137 -10.31 -8.88 -5.57
N TYR A 138 -9.12 -8.39 -5.91
CA TYR A 138 -7.84 -8.83 -5.38
C TYR A 138 -7.37 -7.87 -4.30
N ASN A 139 -6.82 -8.41 -3.22
CA ASN A 139 -6.48 -7.67 -2.03
C ASN A 139 -5.17 -8.23 -1.48
N TRP A 140 -4.38 -7.40 -0.80
CA TRP A 140 -3.15 -7.87 -0.19
C TRP A 140 -2.74 -7.05 1.01
N VAL A 141 -1.87 -7.68 1.80
CA VAL A 141 -1.03 -7.01 2.79
C VAL A 141 0.41 -7.43 2.51
N SER A 142 1.32 -6.46 2.49
CA SER A 142 2.77 -6.70 2.43
C SER A 142 3.32 -6.55 3.85
N VAL A 143 3.88 -7.63 4.38
CA VAL A 143 4.46 -7.70 5.73
C VAL A 143 5.98 -7.65 5.61
N GLY A 144 6.61 -6.68 6.29
CA GLY A 144 8.04 -6.44 6.28
C GLY A 144 8.75 -7.00 7.53
N PRO A 145 10.02 -6.59 7.73
CA PRO A 145 10.82 -6.90 8.92
C PRO A 145 10.05 -6.69 10.22
N GLY A 146 10.18 -7.62 11.16
CA GLY A 146 9.54 -7.52 12.49
C GLY A 146 8.01 -7.52 12.46
N GLY A 147 7.39 -7.94 11.35
CA GLY A 147 5.94 -7.97 11.20
C GLY A 147 5.31 -6.61 10.85
N GLN A 148 6.11 -5.61 10.49
CA GLN A 148 5.60 -4.27 10.15
C GLN A 148 4.76 -4.30 8.86
N ILE A 149 3.66 -3.54 8.83
CA ILE A 149 2.84 -3.42 7.62
C ILE A 149 3.50 -2.42 6.66
N VAL A 150 3.90 -2.91 5.50
CA VAL A 150 4.49 -2.11 4.42
C VAL A 150 3.41 -1.64 3.45
N GLU A 151 2.47 -2.51 3.11
CA GLU A 151 1.40 -2.18 2.16
C GLU A 151 0.09 -2.84 2.55
N VAL A 152 -1.02 -2.17 2.26
CA VAL A 152 -2.37 -2.73 2.24
C VAL A 152 -3.04 -2.27 0.97
N GLU A 153 -3.72 -3.16 0.26
CA GLU A 153 -4.59 -2.78 -0.84
C GLU A 153 -5.92 -3.53 -0.77
N ARG A 154 -7.00 -2.77 -0.95
CA ARG A 154 -8.37 -3.26 -1.10
C ARG A 154 -8.96 -2.89 -2.46
N ASP A 155 -9.91 -3.71 -2.89
CA ASP A 155 -10.69 -3.50 -4.12
C ASP A 155 -9.83 -3.34 -5.39
N SER A 156 -8.66 -3.99 -5.45
CA SER A 156 -7.89 -4.03 -6.70
C SER A 156 -8.63 -4.87 -7.73
N ARG A 157 -8.81 -4.31 -8.92
CA ARG A 157 -9.43 -4.95 -10.07
C ARG A 157 -8.36 -5.37 -11.06
N TRP A 158 -8.57 -6.54 -11.63
CA TRP A 158 -7.74 -7.06 -12.71
C TRP A 158 -8.49 -6.96 -14.04
N ASN A 159 -7.81 -6.58 -15.11
CA ASN A 159 -8.32 -6.75 -16.46
C ASN A 159 -7.71 -8.02 -17.05
N TYR A 160 -8.48 -9.11 -17.05
CA TYR A 160 -8.04 -10.40 -17.57
C TYR A 160 -7.81 -10.41 -19.08
N LEU A 161 -8.55 -9.60 -19.85
CA LEU A 161 -8.35 -9.51 -21.31
C LEU A 161 -6.99 -8.89 -21.66
N LEU A 162 -6.49 -7.98 -20.82
CA LEU A 162 -5.22 -7.28 -21.04
C LEU A 162 -4.09 -7.77 -20.12
N SER A 163 -4.32 -8.85 -19.35
CA SER A 163 -3.38 -9.42 -18.39
C SER A 163 -2.67 -8.38 -17.52
N ARG A 164 -3.39 -7.35 -17.07
CA ARG A 164 -2.83 -6.26 -16.27
C ARG A 164 -3.81 -5.75 -15.22
N ARG A 165 -3.27 -5.09 -14.20
CA ARG A 165 -4.05 -4.35 -13.21
C ARG A 165 -4.87 -3.27 -13.92
N SER A 166 -6.17 -3.18 -13.62
CA SER A 166 -7.03 -2.10 -14.13
C SER A 166 -7.17 -0.94 -13.14
N THR A 167 -6.94 -1.20 -11.85
CA THR A 167 -7.01 -0.18 -10.82
C THR A 167 -5.83 0.79 -10.89
N GLU A 168 -6.13 2.08 -10.78
CA GLU A 168 -5.16 3.17 -10.76
C GLU A 168 -4.23 3.12 -9.53
N GLU A 169 -2.93 3.29 -9.76
CA GLU A 169 -1.82 3.17 -8.78
C GLU A 169 -1.38 4.55 -8.27
N TRP A 170 -2.30 5.35 -7.74
CA TRP A 170 -1.97 6.68 -7.18
C TRP A 170 -1.00 6.63 -5.99
N ASN A 171 -0.75 5.43 -5.45
CA ASN A 171 0.20 5.11 -4.40
C ASN A 171 1.63 4.80 -4.89
N PHE A 172 1.86 4.71 -6.20
CA PHE A 172 3.17 4.45 -6.78
C PHE A 172 3.64 5.64 -7.62
N ASP A 173 4.75 6.24 -7.21
CA ASP A 173 5.29 7.45 -7.83
C ASP A 173 5.59 7.26 -9.33
N ASP A 174 6.06 6.09 -9.73
CA ASP A 174 6.32 5.77 -11.14
C ASP A 174 5.05 5.83 -11.99
N TRP A 175 3.93 5.37 -11.46
CA TRP A 175 2.64 5.43 -12.14
C TRP A 175 2.13 6.89 -12.22
N VAL A 176 2.28 7.66 -11.13
CA VAL A 176 1.92 9.08 -11.09
C VAL A 176 2.73 9.87 -12.12
N LEU A 177 4.05 9.68 -12.17
CA LEU A 177 4.93 10.35 -13.13
C LEU A 177 4.55 10.05 -14.58
N VAL A 178 4.18 8.80 -14.90
CA VAL A 178 3.70 8.44 -16.26
C VAL A 178 2.40 9.17 -16.59
N ARG A 179 1.44 9.22 -15.66
CA ARG A 179 0.15 9.88 -15.88
C ARG A 179 0.24 11.40 -15.98
N GLU A 180 1.22 11.99 -15.30
CA GLU A 180 1.49 13.42 -15.37
C GLU A 180 2.39 13.80 -16.57
N GLY A 181 2.75 12.84 -17.43
CA GLY A 181 3.61 13.07 -18.59
C GLY A 181 5.08 13.33 -18.24
N LYS A 182 5.48 13.11 -16.99
CA LYS A 182 6.84 13.35 -16.45
C LYS A 182 7.79 12.17 -16.64
N ARG A 183 7.29 11.01 -17.05
CA ARG A 183 8.08 9.81 -17.39
C ARG A 183 7.44 9.07 -18.56
N ARG A 184 8.25 8.45 -19.45
CA ARG A 184 7.72 7.57 -20.51
C ARG A 184 6.99 6.39 -19.87
N GLN A 185 5.86 5.99 -20.46
CA GLN A 185 5.03 4.88 -19.99
C GLN A 185 5.87 3.60 -19.83
N LEU A 186 5.90 3.05 -18.62
CA LEU A 186 6.49 1.73 -18.38
C LEU A 186 5.67 0.68 -19.17
N PRO A 187 6.32 -0.38 -19.71
CA PRO A 187 5.58 -1.54 -20.19
C PRO A 187 4.67 -2.06 -19.06
N ALA A 188 3.48 -2.57 -19.42
CA ALA A 188 2.49 -3.05 -18.47
C ALA A 188 3.14 -3.98 -17.41
N PRO A 189 2.68 -3.94 -16.14
CA PRO A 189 3.24 -4.82 -15.11
C PRO A 189 3.16 -6.28 -15.58
N GLN A 190 4.24 -7.02 -15.35
CA GLN A 190 4.39 -8.40 -15.81
C GLN A 190 3.18 -9.25 -15.38
N PRO A 191 2.71 -10.17 -16.24
CA PRO A 191 1.71 -11.16 -15.85
C PRO A 191 2.21 -11.92 -14.62
N LEU A 192 1.28 -12.28 -13.73
CA LEU A 192 1.59 -13.13 -12.57
C LEU A 192 2.22 -14.42 -13.07
N GLY A 193 3.52 -14.58 -12.84
CA GLY A 193 4.14 -15.88 -12.68
C GLY A 193 3.59 -16.60 -11.45
#